data_AF-A0A0F9ARG6-F1
#
_entry.id   AF-A0A0F9ARG6-F1
#
_cell.length_a   1.000
_cell.length_b   1.000
_cell.length_c   1.000
_cell.angle_alpha   90.00
_cell.angle_beta   90.00
_cell.angle_gamma   90.00
#
_symmetry.space_group_name_H-M   'P 1'
#
loop_
_entity.id
_entity.type
_entity.pdbx_description
1 polymer ?
#
loop_
_entity_poly.entity_id
_entity_poly.type
_entity_poly.pdbx_seq_one_letter_code
_entity_poly.pdbx_strand_id
1 'polypeptide(L)'
;QAASEGLDGDAMASRMDEILRNPPEDIRLAAIDAGRYQTFTKPLGEGGQAYQSVVNAVPILRLITPFIRTPVNIMKFVGEGTVLAPLSKNVRAEFAAGGARRQMMMAKIAMGSMASAFAADLAARGLATGNGPSNPDTRKIWLTTHQPNSIKVGDEWVAYGRLEPLGAFMGIAADIQMIMGDLDEPDRQNLATALVVAISKNVTSKTFLRGLSEAAQVMGDPDRRGERFIQQFAGTAVPSIVAQIARVQDPVLRDVRDIYDKWCSRVPGCSETLPPRRNIWGEIIVLGGGIGPDIMSPIYTKKVKVDPVSDEILRLGVRQQMPSRQIGGVELTPQEYEEYSRLAGQSALKELTKLMKRSDYKTASDGPDGLKALAIKKVFAATRAEARGKILGNREFRDLRGRVEDRDTERRTKLRAPALSAPGSIQLPTSP
;
A
#
# COMPACT_ATOMS: atom_id res chain seq x y z
N GLN A 1 -10.54 -31.57 34.56
CA GLN A 1 -10.14 -31.63 35.98
C GLN A 1 -11.18 -32.37 36.81
N ALA A 2 -12.40 -31.88 37.01
CA ALA A 2 -13.43 -32.64 37.76
C ALA A 2 -13.67 -34.06 37.18
N ALA A 3 -13.78 -34.19 35.85
CA ALA A 3 -13.88 -35.50 35.18
C ALA A 3 -12.60 -36.35 35.29
N SER A 4 -11.41 -35.73 35.34
CA SER A 4 -10.14 -36.47 35.52
C SER A 4 -9.89 -36.88 36.97
N GLU A 5 -10.59 -36.24 37.92
CA GLU A 5 -10.66 -36.62 39.34
C GLU A 5 -11.68 -37.75 39.57
N GLY A 6 -12.34 -38.25 38.52
CA GLY A 6 -13.29 -39.38 38.59
C GLY A 6 -14.63 -39.03 39.25
N LEU A 7 -14.98 -37.75 39.30
CA LEU A 7 -16.23 -37.29 39.90
C LEU A 7 -17.37 -37.29 38.86
N ASP A 8 -18.56 -37.74 39.28
CA ASP A 8 -19.78 -37.77 38.47
C ASP A 8 -20.95 -37.05 39.17
N GLY A 9 -22.01 -36.74 38.41
CA GLY A 9 -23.27 -36.17 38.92
C GLY A 9 -23.11 -34.87 39.70
N ASP A 10 -23.80 -34.76 40.84
CA ASP A 10 -23.80 -33.54 41.68
C ASP A 10 -22.42 -33.23 42.28
N ALA A 11 -21.59 -34.27 42.51
CA ALA A 11 -20.23 -34.11 43.02
C ALA A 11 -19.32 -33.46 41.96
N MET A 12 -19.48 -33.84 40.69
CA MET A 12 -18.79 -33.18 39.57
C MET A 12 -19.23 -31.73 39.43
N ALA A 13 -20.54 -31.45 39.50
CA ALA A 13 -21.08 -30.10 39.41
C ALA A 13 -20.57 -29.18 40.53
N SER A 14 -20.55 -29.69 41.77
CA SER A 14 -20.03 -28.95 42.93
C SER A 14 -18.54 -28.66 42.79
N ARG A 15 -17.75 -29.63 42.32
CA ARG A 15 -16.32 -29.44 42.07
C ARG A 15 -16.06 -28.43 40.94
N MET A 16 -16.90 -28.43 39.91
CA MET A 16 -16.82 -27.43 38.85
C MET A 16 -17.12 -26.02 39.36
N ASP A 17 -18.14 -25.85 40.21
CA ASP A 17 -18.47 -24.56 40.84
C ASP A 17 -17.34 -24.08 41.76
N GLU A 18 -16.73 -24.98 42.54
CA GLU A 18 -15.56 -24.68 43.37
C GLU A 18 -14.38 -24.16 42.51
N ILE A 19 -14.06 -24.89 41.43
CA ILE A 19 -13.00 -24.50 40.49
C ILE A 19 -13.32 -23.17 39.80
N LEU A 20 -14.58 -22.89 39.46
CA LEU A 20 -14.97 -21.62 38.83
C LEU A 20 -14.84 -20.43 39.79
N ARG A 21 -15.19 -20.62 41.06
CA ARG A 21 -15.12 -19.56 42.09
C ARG A 21 -13.70 -19.30 42.56
N ASN A 22 -12.87 -20.34 42.64
CA ASN A 22 -11.48 -20.24 43.06
C ASN A 22 -10.58 -21.15 42.20
N PRO A 23 -10.25 -20.72 40.96
CA PRO A 23 -9.52 -21.55 40.03
C PRO A 23 -8.11 -21.87 40.56
N PRO A 24 -7.72 -23.16 40.58
CA PRO A 24 -6.34 -23.58 40.76
C PRO A 24 -5.37 -22.82 39.85
N GLU A 25 -4.13 -22.68 40.30
CA GLU A 25 -3.15 -21.81 39.64
C GLU A 25 -2.92 -22.17 38.17
N ASP A 26 -2.88 -23.45 37.84
CA ASP A 26 -2.72 -23.97 36.48
C ASP A 26 -3.90 -23.57 35.57
N ILE A 27 -5.13 -23.64 36.06
CA ILE A 27 -6.32 -23.19 35.31
C ILE A 27 -6.28 -21.67 35.15
N ARG A 28 -5.92 -20.94 36.20
CA ARG A 28 -5.79 -19.48 36.15
C ARG A 28 -4.76 -19.05 35.11
N LEU A 29 -3.59 -19.69 35.10
CA LEU A 29 -2.54 -19.43 34.10
C LEU A 29 -3.00 -19.80 32.69
N ALA A 30 -3.66 -20.94 32.51
CA ALA A 30 -4.22 -21.33 31.22
C ALA A 30 -5.29 -20.34 30.72
N ALA A 31 -6.13 -19.82 31.60
CA ALA A 31 -7.13 -18.80 31.27
C ALA A 31 -6.47 -17.47 30.88
N ILE A 32 -5.42 -17.03 31.58
CA ILE A 32 -4.63 -15.84 31.22
C ILE A 32 -4.00 -16.03 29.84
N ASP A 33 -3.42 -17.19 29.57
CA ASP A 33 -2.78 -17.45 28.27
C ASP A 33 -3.78 -17.58 27.13
N ALA A 34 -4.96 -18.12 27.39
CA ALA A 34 -6.08 -18.12 26.45
C ALA A 34 -6.54 -16.68 26.16
N GLY A 35 -6.72 -15.85 27.19
CA GLY A 35 -7.07 -14.44 27.05
C GLY A 35 -6.03 -13.64 26.26
N ARG A 36 -4.73 -13.86 26.54
CA ARG A 36 -3.62 -13.25 25.79
C ARG A 36 -3.58 -13.71 24.33
N TYR A 37 -3.94 -14.96 24.06
CA TYR A 37 -4.02 -15.47 22.68
C TYR A 37 -5.16 -14.79 21.91
N GLN A 38 -6.36 -14.76 22.49
CA GLN A 38 -7.55 -14.19 21.85
C GLN A 38 -7.47 -12.67 21.65
N THR A 39 -6.80 -11.96 22.55
CA THR A 39 -6.56 -10.50 22.43
C THR A 39 -5.29 -10.17 21.64
N PHE A 40 -4.57 -11.17 21.11
CA PHE A 40 -3.30 -11.02 20.39
C PHE A 40 -2.19 -10.33 21.21
N THR A 41 -2.24 -10.42 22.54
CA THR A 41 -1.30 -9.79 23.47
C THR A 41 -0.25 -10.75 24.03
N LYS A 42 -0.17 -11.98 23.52
CA LYS A 42 0.89 -12.94 23.89
C LYS A 42 2.29 -12.34 23.73
N PRO A 43 3.20 -12.53 24.71
CA PRO A 43 4.60 -12.17 24.52
C PRO A 43 5.14 -12.74 23.22
N LEU A 44 5.97 -11.96 22.53
CA LEU A 44 6.63 -12.47 21.34
C LEU A 44 7.65 -13.55 21.76
N GLY A 45 7.95 -14.51 20.88
CA GLY A 45 9.03 -15.46 21.09
C GLY A 45 10.40 -14.79 20.98
N GLU A 46 11.48 -15.54 21.21
CA GLU A 46 12.86 -15.04 21.26
C GLU A 46 13.21 -14.02 20.16
N GLY A 47 12.95 -14.35 18.89
CA GLY A 47 13.22 -13.43 17.77
C GLY A 47 12.39 -12.14 17.80
N GLY A 48 11.16 -12.18 18.30
CA GLY A 48 10.34 -10.98 18.47
C GLY A 48 10.66 -10.20 19.74
N GLN A 49 11.22 -10.83 20.78
CA GLN A 49 11.77 -10.13 21.95
C GLN A 49 13.08 -9.43 21.60
N ALA A 50 13.96 -10.07 20.83
CA ALA A 50 15.16 -9.44 20.27
C ALA A 50 14.80 -8.26 19.35
N TYR A 51 13.72 -8.39 18.58
CA TYR A 51 13.20 -7.26 17.82
C TYR A 51 12.68 -6.13 18.73
N GLN A 52 11.91 -6.49 19.75
CA GLN A 52 11.36 -5.51 20.68
C GLN A 52 12.46 -4.77 21.45
N SER A 53 13.60 -5.42 21.75
CA SER A 53 14.75 -4.76 22.35
C SER A 53 15.43 -3.77 21.40
N VAL A 54 15.58 -4.10 20.11
CA VAL A 54 16.11 -3.17 19.10
C VAL A 54 15.22 -1.94 18.94
N VAL A 55 13.90 -2.12 18.81
CA VAL A 55 12.95 -1.00 18.74
C VAL A 55 13.00 -0.16 20.01
N ASN A 56 13.16 -0.79 21.17
CA ASN A 56 13.28 -0.09 22.44
C ASN A 56 14.61 0.67 22.58
N ALA A 57 15.69 0.19 21.97
CA ALA A 57 16.99 0.84 22.02
C ALA A 57 17.04 2.14 21.19
N VAL A 58 16.19 2.25 20.16
CA VAL A 58 16.20 3.38 19.22
C VAL A 58 14.92 4.22 19.37
N PRO A 59 14.97 5.42 19.97
CA PRO A 59 13.78 6.25 20.21
C PRO A 59 12.93 6.52 18.96
N ILE A 60 13.56 6.68 17.79
CA ILE A 60 12.85 6.90 16.53
C ILE A 60 12.05 5.66 16.09
N LEU A 61 12.53 4.45 16.37
CA LEU A 61 11.79 3.21 16.07
C LEU A 61 10.57 3.03 16.98
N ARG A 62 10.63 3.55 18.22
CA ARG A 62 9.47 3.58 19.14
C ARG A 62 8.34 4.46 18.62
N LEU A 63 8.68 5.61 18.00
CA LEU A 63 7.70 6.51 17.40
C LEU A 63 6.98 5.86 16.20
N ILE A 64 7.72 5.06 15.42
CA ILE A 64 7.22 4.40 14.21
C ILE A 64 6.42 3.13 14.54
N THR A 65 6.83 2.38 15.56
CA THR A 65 6.26 1.06 15.89
C THR A 65 5.88 0.92 17.37
N PRO A 66 4.95 1.73 17.89
CA PRO A 66 4.59 1.70 19.32
C PRO A 66 3.95 0.36 19.75
N PHE A 67 3.28 -0.35 18.84
CA PHE A 67 2.52 -1.57 19.15
C PHE A 67 2.86 -2.71 18.20
N ILE A 68 4.02 -3.36 18.35
CA ILE A 68 4.37 -4.47 17.46
C ILE A 68 3.73 -5.81 17.85
N ARG A 69 3.42 -6.02 19.13
CA ARG A 69 2.97 -7.31 19.64
C ARG A 69 1.66 -7.77 18.98
N THR A 70 0.66 -6.90 18.98
CA THR A 70 -0.68 -7.21 18.47
C THR A 70 -0.67 -7.53 16.96
N PRO A 71 -0.11 -6.70 16.06
CA PRO A 71 -0.06 -7.02 14.64
C PRO A 71 0.70 -8.31 14.33
N VAL A 72 1.83 -8.58 15.02
CA VAL A 72 2.60 -9.81 14.81
C VAL A 72 1.81 -11.05 15.25
N ASN A 73 1.09 -10.97 16.38
CA ASN A 73 0.27 -12.08 16.85
C ASN A 73 -0.98 -12.31 15.99
N ILE A 74 -1.59 -11.26 15.42
CA ILE A 74 -2.64 -11.41 14.41
C ILE A 74 -2.11 -12.18 13.21
N MET A 75 -0.93 -11.84 12.69
CA MET A 75 -0.33 -12.56 11.56
C MET A 75 -0.03 -14.03 11.90
N LYS A 76 0.45 -14.32 13.11
CA LYS A 76 0.62 -15.71 13.57
C LYS A 76 -0.72 -16.43 13.61
N PHE A 77 -1.74 -15.84 14.22
CA PHE A 77 -3.08 -16.41 14.31
C PHE A 77 -3.67 -16.72 12.93
N VAL A 78 -3.54 -15.78 11.99
CA VAL A 78 -4.00 -15.95 10.61
C VAL A 78 -3.21 -17.06 9.91
N GLY A 79 -1.88 -17.10 10.07
CA GLY A 79 -1.05 -18.19 9.56
C GLY A 79 -1.44 -19.56 10.12
N GLU A 80 -1.75 -19.65 11.41
CA GLU A 80 -2.23 -20.87 12.07
C GLU A 80 -3.59 -21.36 11.57
N GLY A 81 -4.43 -20.45 11.04
CA GLY A 81 -5.78 -20.77 10.55
C GLY A 81 -5.89 -20.99 9.05
N THR A 82 -4.79 -20.98 8.30
CA THR A 82 -4.79 -21.14 6.83
C THR A 82 -4.08 -22.42 6.39
N VAL A 83 -3.92 -22.63 5.08
CA VAL A 83 -3.05 -23.67 4.49
C VAL A 83 -1.61 -23.65 5.01
N LEU A 84 -1.20 -22.58 5.70
CA LEU A 84 0.11 -22.42 6.33
C LEU A 84 0.21 -23.04 7.73
N ALA A 85 -0.89 -23.52 8.28
CA ALA A 85 -0.95 -24.11 9.61
C ALA A 85 0.17 -25.14 9.88
N PRO A 86 0.54 -26.05 8.94
CA PRO A 86 1.62 -27.02 9.17
C PRO A 86 3.00 -26.41 9.48
N LEU A 87 3.26 -25.18 9.04
CA LEU A 87 4.53 -24.49 9.31
C LEU A 87 4.65 -24.03 10.77
N SER A 88 3.52 -23.79 11.44
CA SER A 88 3.50 -23.33 12.82
C SER A 88 3.96 -24.41 13.80
N LYS A 89 4.93 -24.08 14.65
CA LYS A 89 5.35 -24.94 15.78
C LYS A 89 4.19 -25.15 16.76
N ASN A 90 3.38 -24.11 16.99
CA ASN A 90 2.22 -24.15 17.87
C ASN A 90 1.16 -25.12 17.34
N VAL A 91 0.82 -25.05 16.04
CA VAL A 91 -0.12 -25.99 15.41
C VAL A 91 0.38 -27.42 15.57
N ARG A 92 1.64 -27.71 15.24
CA ARG A 92 2.21 -29.05 15.39
C ARG A 92 2.15 -29.56 16.83
N ALA A 93 2.42 -28.69 17.82
CA ALA A 93 2.32 -29.04 19.24
C ALA A 93 0.88 -29.33 19.68
N GLU A 94 -0.10 -28.52 19.26
CA GLU A 94 -1.53 -28.72 19.56
C GLU A 94 -2.07 -30.02 18.94
N PHE A 95 -1.60 -30.38 17.74
CA PHE A 95 -1.91 -31.67 17.12
C PHE A 95 -1.29 -32.85 17.88
N ALA A 96 -0.01 -32.73 18.26
CA ALA A 96 0.70 -33.76 19.03
C ALA A 96 0.10 -33.97 20.42
N ALA A 97 -0.40 -32.90 21.05
CA ALA A 97 -1.09 -32.98 22.35
C ALA A 97 -2.40 -33.76 22.30
N GLY A 98 -3.03 -33.90 21.12
CA GLY A 98 -4.25 -34.68 20.94
C GLY A 98 -5.48 -34.11 21.65
N GLY A 99 -6.52 -34.94 21.79
CA GLY A 99 -7.75 -34.61 22.52
C GLY A 99 -8.42 -33.28 22.13
N ALA A 100 -8.91 -32.56 23.14
CA ALA A 100 -9.61 -31.28 22.96
C ALA A 100 -8.74 -30.19 22.30
N ARG A 101 -7.42 -30.22 22.54
CA ARG A 101 -6.45 -29.27 21.96
C ARG A 101 -6.36 -29.41 20.44
N ARG A 102 -6.18 -30.65 19.96
CA ARG A 102 -6.21 -30.96 18.52
C ARG A 102 -7.55 -30.59 17.89
N GLN A 103 -8.68 -30.94 18.54
CA GLN A 103 -10.01 -30.63 18.03
C GLN A 103 -10.23 -29.12 17.89
N MET A 104 -9.84 -28.34 18.90
CA MET A 104 -9.93 -26.88 18.84
C MET A 104 -9.05 -26.30 17.72
N MET A 105 -7.84 -26.82 17.52
CA MET A 105 -6.97 -26.38 16.43
C MET A 105 -7.55 -26.73 15.05
N MET A 106 -8.12 -27.93 14.88
CA MET A 106 -8.82 -28.32 13.65
C MET A 106 -10.01 -27.39 13.37
N ALA A 107 -10.80 -27.05 14.38
CA ALA A 107 -11.90 -26.10 14.23
C ALA A 107 -11.42 -24.72 13.77
N LYS A 108 -10.31 -24.22 14.33
CA LYS A 108 -9.69 -22.94 13.91
C LYS A 108 -9.24 -22.99 12.45
N ILE A 109 -8.53 -24.03 12.06
CA ILE A 109 -8.07 -24.22 10.68
C ILE A 109 -9.27 -24.32 9.73
N ALA A 110 -10.31 -25.07 10.09
CA ALA A 110 -11.52 -25.19 9.29
C ALA A 110 -12.20 -23.83 9.09
N MET A 111 -12.39 -23.05 10.17
CA MET A 111 -12.99 -21.71 10.09
C MET A 111 -12.14 -20.74 9.24
N GLY A 112 -10.83 -20.69 9.47
CA GLY A 112 -9.95 -19.82 8.69
C GLY A 112 -9.88 -20.23 7.22
N SER A 113 -9.86 -21.53 6.93
CA SER A 113 -9.91 -22.07 5.56
C SER A 113 -11.23 -21.72 4.86
N MET A 114 -12.38 -21.81 5.55
CA MET A 114 -13.67 -21.38 5.00
C MET A 114 -13.69 -19.88 4.70
N ALA A 115 -13.19 -19.05 5.63
CA ALA A 115 -13.11 -17.60 5.43
C ALA A 115 -12.19 -17.23 4.25
N SER A 116 -11.03 -17.88 4.14
CA SER A 116 -10.11 -17.69 3.01
C SER A 116 -10.69 -18.18 1.69
N ALA A 117 -11.39 -19.32 1.67
CA ALA A 117 -12.05 -19.83 0.47
C ALA A 117 -13.15 -18.88 -0.02
N PHE A 118 -13.98 -18.38 0.90
CA PHE A 118 -15.01 -17.38 0.59
C PHE A 118 -14.40 -16.10 0.00
N ALA A 119 -13.33 -15.59 0.62
CA ALA A 119 -12.65 -14.41 0.11
C ALA A 119 -11.96 -14.64 -1.24
N ALA A 120 -11.41 -15.83 -1.47
CA ALA A 120 -10.83 -16.22 -2.75
C ALA A 120 -11.90 -16.27 -3.85
N ASP A 121 -13.10 -16.79 -3.56
CA ASP A 121 -14.24 -16.78 -4.49
C ASP A 121 -14.68 -15.34 -4.82
N LEU A 122 -14.83 -14.48 -3.81
CA LEU A 122 -15.14 -13.07 -4.03
C LEU A 122 -14.07 -12.38 -4.89
N ALA A 123 -12.79 -12.63 -4.61
CA ALA A 123 -11.69 -12.05 -5.37
C ALA A 123 -11.65 -12.56 -6.82
N ALA A 124 -11.87 -13.86 -7.04
CA ALA A 124 -11.94 -14.46 -8.37
C ALA A 124 -13.08 -13.86 -9.22
N ARG A 125 -14.18 -13.45 -8.59
CA ARG A 125 -15.30 -12.74 -9.24
C ARG A 125 -15.08 -11.24 -9.40
N GLY A 126 -13.92 -10.71 -8.98
CA GLY A 126 -13.65 -9.26 -8.98
C GLY A 126 -14.47 -8.48 -7.95
N LEU A 127 -15.03 -9.15 -6.93
CA LEU A 127 -15.84 -8.57 -5.86
C LEU A 127 -15.03 -8.30 -4.58
N ALA A 128 -13.79 -8.77 -4.49
CA ALA A 128 -12.88 -8.45 -3.39
C ALA A 128 -11.49 -8.09 -3.90
N THR A 129 -10.82 -7.19 -3.20
CA THR A 129 -9.48 -6.71 -3.54
C THR A 129 -8.52 -6.89 -2.37
N GLY A 130 -7.32 -7.38 -2.63
CA GLY A 130 -6.22 -7.40 -1.66
C GLY A 130 -5.53 -6.04 -1.54
N ASN A 131 -4.23 -6.05 -1.25
CA ASN A 131 -3.42 -4.84 -1.12
C ASN A 131 -3.27 -4.06 -2.45
N GLY A 132 -3.55 -4.68 -3.60
CA GLY A 132 -3.34 -4.13 -4.94
C GLY A 132 -1.91 -4.36 -5.46
N PRO A 133 -1.59 -3.95 -6.69
CA PRO A 133 -0.27 -4.17 -7.30
C PRO A 133 0.89 -3.56 -6.49
N SER A 134 2.04 -4.24 -6.50
CA SER A 134 3.28 -3.78 -5.83
C SER A 134 4.02 -2.70 -6.62
N ASN A 135 3.97 -2.77 -7.96
CA ASN A 135 4.59 -1.75 -8.81
C ASN A 135 3.87 -0.40 -8.62
N PRO A 136 4.58 0.69 -8.27
CA PRO A 136 3.95 1.99 -8.00
C PRO A 136 3.18 2.58 -9.18
N ASP A 137 3.59 2.33 -10.42
CA ASP A 137 2.95 2.88 -11.61
C ASP A 137 1.66 2.13 -11.95
N THR A 138 1.71 0.79 -11.93
CA THR A 138 0.51 -0.05 -12.04
C THR A 138 -0.47 0.24 -10.91
N ARG A 139 0.02 0.44 -9.67
CA ARG A 139 -0.80 0.77 -8.51
C ARG A 139 -1.57 2.08 -8.69
N LYS A 140 -0.96 3.13 -9.25
CA LYS A 140 -1.63 4.42 -9.48
C LYS A 140 -2.82 4.28 -10.41
N ILE A 141 -2.68 3.45 -11.44
CA ILE A 141 -3.75 3.15 -12.40
C ILE A 141 -4.81 2.26 -11.73
N TRP A 142 -4.41 1.22 -11.01
CA TRP A 142 -5.33 0.36 -10.27
C TRP A 142 -6.20 1.13 -9.25
N LEU A 143 -5.62 2.13 -8.58
CA LEU A 143 -6.32 3.00 -7.64
C LEU A 143 -7.35 3.94 -8.29
N THR A 144 -7.40 4.07 -9.62
CA THR A 144 -8.46 4.84 -10.29
C THR A 144 -9.79 4.08 -10.21
N THR A 145 -9.77 2.75 -10.40
CA THR A 145 -10.98 1.90 -10.46
C THR A 145 -11.22 1.07 -9.19
N HIS A 146 -10.18 0.75 -8.43
CA HIS A 146 -10.26 -0.14 -7.26
C HIS A 146 -9.93 0.56 -5.93
N GLN A 147 -10.22 -0.11 -4.81
CA GLN A 147 -9.84 0.28 -3.45
C GLN A 147 -9.10 -0.89 -2.77
N PRO A 148 -7.97 -0.70 -2.07
CA PRO A 148 -7.28 -1.78 -1.35
C PRO A 148 -8.11 -2.41 -0.25
N ASN A 149 -7.96 -3.72 -0.02
CA ASN A 149 -8.56 -4.48 1.08
C ASN A 149 -10.06 -4.19 1.24
N SER A 150 -10.80 -4.31 0.14
CA SER A 150 -12.21 -3.91 0.06
C SER A 150 -13.06 -4.98 -0.62
N ILE A 151 -14.32 -5.05 -0.22
CA ILE A 151 -15.35 -5.83 -0.93
C ILE A 151 -16.26 -4.88 -1.70
N LYS A 152 -16.73 -5.30 -2.87
CA LYS A 152 -17.69 -4.56 -3.67
C LYS A 152 -19.10 -4.88 -3.20
N VAL A 153 -19.84 -3.87 -2.77
CA VAL A 153 -21.24 -3.96 -2.34
C VAL A 153 -22.03 -2.94 -3.14
N GLY A 154 -22.87 -3.39 -4.07
CA GLY A 154 -23.56 -2.50 -5.01
C GLY A 154 -22.58 -1.75 -5.90
N ASP A 155 -22.65 -0.42 -5.87
CA ASP A 155 -21.79 0.51 -6.60
C ASP A 155 -20.64 1.07 -5.74
N GLU A 156 -20.37 0.50 -4.57
CA GLU A 156 -19.29 0.93 -3.68
C GLU A 156 -18.30 -0.17 -3.33
N TRP A 157 -17.04 0.21 -3.21
CA TRP A 157 -16.03 -0.55 -2.49
C TRP A 157 -16.14 -0.21 -1.00
N VAL A 158 -16.13 -1.23 -0.15
CA VAL A 158 -16.20 -1.11 1.32
C VAL A 158 -14.95 -1.77 1.91
N ALA A 159 -14.12 -0.97 2.59
CA ALA A 159 -12.86 -1.44 3.15
C ALA A 159 -13.08 -2.38 4.35
N TYR A 160 -12.53 -3.58 4.30
CA TYR A 160 -12.57 -4.55 5.40
C TYR A 160 -11.29 -4.61 6.22
N GLY A 161 -10.27 -3.83 5.88
CA GLY A 161 -8.95 -3.89 6.51
C GLY A 161 -8.89 -3.54 8.00
N ARG A 162 -10.01 -3.11 8.61
CA ARG A 162 -10.14 -2.88 10.05
C ARG A 162 -10.94 -3.97 10.79
N LEU A 163 -11.47 -4.96 10.08
CA LEU A 163 -12.26 -6.06 10.62
C LEU A 163 -11.35 -7.26 10.98
N GLU A 164 -10.31 -7.03 11.77
CA GLU A 164 -9.35 -8.09 12.11
C GLU A 164 -9.93 -9.10 13.12
N PRO A 165 -9.61 -10.41 13.02
CA PRO A 165 -8.67 -11.05 12.09
C PRO A 165 -9.28 -11.42 10.72
N LEU A 166 -10.59 -11.28 10.54
CA LEU A 166 -11.29 -11.65 9.31
C LEU A 166 -10.73 -10.90 8.09
N GLY A 167 -10.48 -9.60 8.24
CA GLY A 167 -9.91 -8.74 7.22
C GLY A 167 -8.54 -9.22 6.73
N ALA A 168 -7.67 -9.73 7.61
CA ALA A 168 -6.41 -10.33 7.18
C ALA A 168 -6.60 -11.64 6.40
N PHE A 169 -7.50 -12.54 6.82
CA PHE A 169 -7.81 -13.75 6.04
C PHE A 169 -8.30 -13.40 4.63
N MET A 170 -9.19 -12.41 4.53
CA MET A 170 -9.71 -11.96 3.23
C MET A 170 -8.64 -11.26 2.39
N GLY A 171 -7.84 -10.39 3.00
CA GLY A 171 -6.74 -9.68 2.35
C GLY A 171 -5.69 -10.63 1.76
N ILE A 172 -5.28 -11.66 2.52
CA ILE A 172 -4.32 -12.66 2.05
C ILE A 172 -4.92 -13.48 0.90
N ALA A 173 -6.16 -13.96 1.04
CA ALA A 173 -6.81 -14.73 -0.02
C ALA A 173 -6.96 -13.94 -1.32
N ALA A 174 -7.36 -12.67 -1.23
CA ALA A 174 -7.47 -11.79 -2.39
C ALA A 174 -6.10 -11.42 -2.99
N ASP A 175 -5.06 -11.26 -2.17
CA ASP A 175 -3.69 -11.07 -2.65
C ASP A 175 -3.16 -12.31 -3.40
N ILE A 176 -3.45 -13.53 -2.90
CA ILE A 176 -3.08 -14.79 -3.57
C ILE A 176 -3.74 -14.85 -4.96
N GLN A 177 -5.05 -14.56 -5.06
CA GLN A 177 -5.76 -14.54 -6.35
C GLN A 177 -5.16 -13.52 -7.33
N MET A 178 -4.87 -12.31 -6.86
CA MET A 178 -4.21 -11.30 -7.69
C MET A 178 -2.83 -11.75 -8.18
N ILE A 179 -2.02 -12.37 -7.31
CA ILE A 179 -0.70 -12.88 -7.68
C ILE A 179 -0.81 -14.04 -8.66
N MET A 180 -1.73 -14.97 -8.48
CA MET A 180 -1.92 -16.08 -9.42
C MET A 180 -2.32 -15.61 -10.81
N GLY A 181 -3.05 -14.49 -10.92
CA GLY A 181 -3.36 -13.84 -12.20
C GLY A 181 -2.17 -13.16 -12.87
N ASP A 182 -1.18 -12.70 -12.08
CA ASP A 182 0.03 -12.00 -12.55
C ASP A 182 1.20 -12.95 -12.88
N LEU A 183 1.15 -14.22 -12.43
CA LEU A 183 2.20 -15.22 -12.68
C LEU A 183 2.05 -15.91 -14.04
N ASP A 184 3.19 -16.21 -14.68
CA ASP A 184 3.26 -17.01 -15.91
C ASP A 184 2.72 -18.43 -15.67
N GLU A 185 2.24 -19.11 -16.73
CA GLU A 185 1.60 -20.42 -16.64
C GLU A 185 2.37 -21.49 -15.80
N PRO A 186 3.70 -21.66 -15.94
CA PRO A 186 4.44 -22.61 -15.11
C PRO A 186 4.52 -22.19 -13.63
N ASP A 187 4.53 -20.89 -13.32
CA ASP A 187 4.56 -20.39 -11.95
C ASP A 187 3.18 -20.37 -11.30
N ARG A 188 2.11 -20.25 -12.10
CA ARG A 188 0.72 -20.35 -11.64
C ARG A 188 0.39 -21.74 -11.10
N GLN A 189 1.02 -22.79 -11.64
CA GLN A 189 0.88 -24.17 -11.15
C GLN A 189 1.62 -24.41 -9.83
N ASN A 190 2.60 -23.57 -9.48
CA ASN A 190 3.34 -23.63 -8.22
C ASN A 190 2.64 -22.82 -7.12
N LEU A 191 1.53 -23.35 -6.60
CA LEU A 191 0.76 -22.77 -5.48
C LEU A 191 1.67 -22.36 -4.30
N ALA A 192 2.74 -23.12 -4.04
CA ALA A 192 3.73 -22.81 -3.01
C ALA A 192 4.46 -21.47 -3.25
N THR A 193 4.86 -21.17 -4.50
CA THR A 193 5.51 -19.91 -4.87
C THR A 193 4.54 -18.74 -4.73
N ALA A 194 3.31 -18.88 -5.25
CA ALA A 194 2.28 -17.86 -5.12
C ALA A 194 1.97 -17.54 -3.64
N LEU A 195 1.91 -18.58 -2.80
CA LEU A 195 1.70 -18.46 -1.36
C LEU A 195 2.86 -17.75 -0.66
N VAL A 196 4.11 -18.09 -0.96
CA VAL A 196 5.30 -17.41 -0.41
C VAL A 196 5.35 -15.94 -0.81
N VAL A 197 5.05 -15.61 -2.07
CA VAL A 197 5.00 -14.22 -2.55
C VAL A 197 3.87 -13.45 -1.88
N ALA A 198 2.68 -14.05 -1.75
CA ALA A 198 1.54 -13.42 -1.09
C ALA A 198 1.81 -13.13 0.38
N ILE A 199 2.43 -14.07 1.11
CA ILE A 199 2.83 -13.87 2.50
C ILE A 199 3.87 -12.76 2.58
N SER A 200 4.91 -12.81 1.74
CA SER A 200 5.97 -11.81 1.73
C SER A 200 5.38 -10.42 1.50
N LYS A 201 4.48 -10.29 0.52
CA LYS A 201 3.78 -9.05 0.21
C LYS A 201 2.87 -8.61 1.36
N ASN A 202 2.11 -9.52 1.96
CA ASN A 202 1.20 -9.18 3.05
C ASN A 202 1.95 -8.78 4.32
N VAL A 203 3.06 -9.44 4.64
CA VAL A 203 3.91 -9.12 5.78
C VAL A 203 4.62 -7.77 5.55
N THR A 204 5.27 -7.59 4.40
CA THR A 204 6.02 -6.34 4.07
C THR A 204 5.12 -5.13 3.82
N SER A 205 3.87 -5.33 3.39
CA SER A 205 2.93 -4.24 3.14
C SER A 205 2.31 -3.66 4.42
N LYS A 206 2.41 -4.35 5.56
CA LYS A 206 1.89 -3.84 6.83
C LYS A 206 2.71 -2.63 7.29
N THR A 207 2.00 -1.64 7.83
CA THR A 207 2.53 -0.33 8.21
C THR A 207 3.78 -0.40 9.10
N PHE A 208 3.85 -1.39 10.00
CA PHE A 208 4.98 -1.51 10.94
C PHE A 208 6.29 -1.93 10.26
N LEU A 209 6.27 -2.87 9.30
CA LEU A 209 7.48 -3.25 8.57
C LEU A 209 7.87 -2.20 7.54
N ARG A 210 6.89 -1.56 6.91
CA ARG A 210 7.15 -0.42 6.03
C ARG A 210 7.87 0.70 6.78
N GLY A 211 7.38 1.06 7.97
CA GLY A 211 8.01 2.09 8.80
C GLY A 211 9.44 1.71 9.22
N LEU A 212 9.70 0.43 9.50
CA LEU A 212 11.05 -0.05 9.78
C LEU A 212 11.97 0.03 8.56
N SER A 213 11.47 -0.37 7.39
CA SER A 213 12.24 -0.29 6.14
C SER A 213 12.59 1.16 5.81
N GLU A 214 11.63 2.08 5.98
CA GLU A 214 11.86 3.53 5.83
C GLU A 214 12.93 4.02 6.83
N ALA A 215 12.87 3.63 8.11
CA ALA A 215 13.87 4.00 9.11
C ALA A 215 15.27 3.44 8.81
N ALA A 216 15.36 2.17 8.42
CA ALA A 216 16.63 1.53 8.07
C ALA A 216 17.28 2.19 6.84
N GLN A 217 16.46 2.56 5.85
CA GLN A 217 16.93 3.30 4.68
C GLN A 217 17.45 4.70 5.06
N VAL A 218 16.81 5.38 6.01
CA VAL A 218 17.28 6.68 6.53
C VAL A 218 18.59 6.53 7.29
N MET A 219 18.76 5.50 8.11
CA MET A 219 20.02 5.27 8.82
C MET A 219 21.20 4.99 7.87
N GLY A 220 20.94 4.33 6.73
CA GLY A 220 21.97 4.07 5.72
C GLY A 220 22.29 5.26 4.82
N ASP A 221 21.39 6.23 4.67
CA ASP A 221 21.54 7.40 3.80
C ASP A 221 20.76 8.62 4.34
N PRO A 222 21.18 9.15 5.51
CA PRO A 222 20.42 10.17 6.23
C PRO A 222 20.34 11.49 5.46
N ASP A 223 21.41 11.86 4.75
CA ASP A 223 21.48 13.12 4.00
C ASP A 223 20.43 13.19 2.87
N ARG A 224 20.12 12.06 2.23
CA ARG A 224 19.16 12.03 1.11
C ARG A 224 17.73 11.69 1.53
N ARG A 225 17.55 10.98 2.64
CA ARG A 225 16.25 10.41 3.04
C ARG A 225 15.70 10.99 4.34
N GLY A 226 16.55 11.60 5.17
CA GLY A 226 16.17 12.16 6.46
C GLY A 226 15.14 13.29 6.34
N GLU A 227 15.31 14.20 5.39
CA GLU A 227 14.38 15.32 5.20
C GLU A 227 12.95 14.85 4.89
N ARG A 228 12.80 13.94 3.92
CA ARG A 228 11.50 13.34 3.57
C ARG A 228 10.90 12.55 4.71
N PHE A 229 11.73 11.86 5.49
CA PHE A 229 11.29 11.14 6.67
C PHE A 229 10.73 12.11 7.72
N ILE A 230 11.43 13.20 8.03
CA ILE A 230 10.96 14.23 8.98
C ILE A 230 9.69 14.91 8.48
N GLN A 231 9.61 15.25 7.18
CA GLN A 231 8.41 15.78 6.55
C GLN A 231 7.17 14.89 6.81
N GLN A 232 7.33 13.56 6.83
CA GLN A 232 6.24 12.64 7.12
C GLN A 232 5.70 12.76 8.55
N PHE A 233 6.55 13.14 9.51
CA PHE A 233 6.18 13.37 10.92
C PHE A 233 5.71 14.79 11.21
N ALA A 234 6.04 15.79 10.38
CA ALA A 234 5.56 17.15 10.60
C ALA A 234 4.03 17.23 10.73
N GLY A 235 3.31 16.37 10.01
CA GLY A 235 1.86 16.28 10.12
C GLY A 235 1.33 15.77 11.47
N THR A 236 2.14 15.10 12.30
CA THR A 236 1.71 14.60 13.61
C THR A 236 1.67 15.70 14.68
N ALA A 237 2.27 16.86 14.42
CA ALA A 237 2.11 18.04 15.26
C ALA A 237 0.67 18.58 15.24
N VAL A 238 -0.11 18.25 14.19
CA VAL A 238 -1.53 18.60 14.11
C VAL A 238 -2.36 17.50 14.81
N PRO A 239 -3.14 17.84 15.86
CA PRO A 239 -3.99 16.87 16.56
C PRO A 239 -4.92 16.12 15.61
N SER A 240 -5.13 14.83 15.85
CA SER A 240 -5.91 13.96 14.96
C SER A 240 -7.34 14.47 14.71
N ILE A 241 -7.98 15.08 15.71
CA ILE A 241 -9.35 15.61 15.58
C ILE A 241 -9.40 16.80 14.63
N VAL A 242 -8.39 17.68 14.66
CA VAL A 242 -8.27 18.83 13.77
C VAL A 242 -8.03 18.35 12.33
N ALA A 243 -7.11 17.41 12.16
CA ALA A 243 -6.85 16.79 10.86
C ALA A 243 -8.07 16.06 10.28
N GLN A 244 -8.93 15.53 11.14
CA GLN A 244 -10.16 14.87 10.72
C GLN A 244 -11.24 15.88 10.31
N ILE A 245 -11.39 16.99 11.03
CA ILE A 245 -12.25 18.11 10.62
C ILE A 245 -11.79 18.65 9.26
N ALA A 246 -10.48 18.85 9.08
CA ALA A 246 -9.91 19.30 7.80
C ALA A 246 -10.29 18.35 6.66
N ARG A 247 -10.22 17.03 6.89
CA ARG A 247 -10.61 16.03 5.88
C ARG A 247 -12.10 16.02 5.56
N VAL A 248 -12.97 16.35 6.53
CA VAL A 248 -14.42 16.43 6.31
C VAL A 248 -14.77 17.68 5.51
N GLN A 249 -14.14 18.83 5.82
CA GLN A 249 -14.34 20.07 5.07
C GLN A 249 -13.73 19.99 3.66
N ASP A 250 -12.52 19.43 3.57
CA ASP A 250 -11.76 19.27 2.36
C ASP A 250 -11.41 17.79 2.13
N PRO A 251 -12.29 17.02 1.46
CA PRO A 251 -12.05 15.61 1.17
C PRO A 251 -11.05 15.42 0.03
N VAL A 252 -10.56 16.49 -0.61
CA VAL A 252 -9.64 16.41 -1.73
C VAL A 252 -8.24 16.10 -1.23
N LEU A 253 -7.59 15.10 -1.82
CA LEU A 253 -6.18 14.84 -1.57
C LEU A 253 -5.36 15.96 -2.20
N ARG A 254 -4.57 16.68 -1.39
CA ARG A 254 -3.76 17.84 -1.82
C ARG A 254 -2.34 17.43 -2.25
N ASP A 255 -1.73 18.22 -3.15
CA ASP A 255 -0.33 18.06 -3.53
C ASP A 255 0.57 18.72 -2.48
N VAL A 256 1.30 17.90 -1.73
CA VAL A 256 2.14 18.33 -0.60
C VAL A 256 3.60 18.15 -0.99
N ARG A 257 4.40 19.23 -0.95
CA ARG A 257 5.81 19.20 -1.33
C ARG A 257 6.78 19.35 -0.18
N ASP A 258 6.42 20.15 0.81
CA ASP A 258 7.29 20.47 1.94
C ASP A 258 6.59 20.25 3.29
N ILE A 259 7.32 20.62 4.35
CA ILE A 259 6.85 20.54 5.74
C ILE A 259 5.62 21.43 5.96
N TYR A 260 5.61 22.63 5.38
CA TYR A 260 4.53 23.59 5.54
C TYR A 260 3.25 23.09 4.87
N ASP A 261 3.34 22.63 3.62
CA ASP A 261 2.25 21.99 2.91
C ASP A 261 1.71 20.79 3.70
N LYS A 262 2.59 20.00 4.32
CA LYS A 262 2.18 18.83 5.09
C LYS A 262 1.37 19.23 6.32
N TRP A 263 1.80 20.26 7.02
CA TRP A 263 1.07 20.83 8.15
C TRP A 263 -0.26 21.43 7.68
N CYS A 264 -0.21 22.29 6.65
CA CYS A 264 -1.36 22.99 6.07
C CYS A 264 -2.43 22.03 5.56
N SER A 265 -2.04 20.91 4.94
CA SER A 265 -2.96 19.85 4.47
C SER A 265 -3.80 19.19 5.58
N ARG A 266 -3.46 19.43 6.85
CA ARG A 266 -4.16 18.88 8.03
C ARG A 266 -4.86 19.95 8.85
N VAL A 267 -4.80 21.21 8.44
CA VAL A 267 -5.42 22.33 9.15
C VAL A 267 -6.63 22.81 8.34
N PRO A 268 -7.83 22.88 8.95
CA PRO A 268 -9.04 23.41 8.30
C PRO A 268 -8.81 24.82 7.73
N GLY A 269 -9.34 25.09 6.54
CA GLY A 269 -9.14 26.34 5.79
C GLY A 269 -7.77 26.47 5.11
N CYS A 270 -6.68 26.00 5.74
CA CYS A 270 -5.36 26.01 5.10
C CYS A 270 -5.28 24.98 3.96
N SER A 271 -5.80 23.77 4.17
CA SER A 271 -5.69 22.67 3.19
C SER A 271 -6.24 23.05 1.81
N GLU A 272 -7.28 23.88 1.76
CA GLU A 272 -7.91 24.35 0.53
C GLU A 272 -7.00 25.22 -0.34
N THR A 273 -6.00 25.88 0.26
CA THR A 273 -5.02 26.71 -0.45
C THR A 273 -4.00 25.90 -1.24
N LEU A 274 -3.83 24.62 -0.92
CA LEU A 274 -2.94 23.73 -1.63
C LEU A 274 -3.60 23.22 -2.92
N PRO A 275 -2.87 23.05 -4.03
CA PRO A 275 -3.48 22.52 -5.24
C PRO A 275 -3.91 21.05 -5.06
N PRO A 276 -5.00 20.63 -5.72
CA PRO A 276 -5.47 19.26 -5.66
C PRO A 276 -4.49 18.30 -6.33
N ARG A 277 -4.27 17.14 -5.71
CA ARG A 277 -3.52 16.04 -6.31
C ARG A 277 -4.39 15.33 -7.33
N ARG A 278 -3.86 15.19 -8.54
CA ARG A 278 -4.54 14.52 -9.66
C ARG A 278 -4.04 13.11 -9.90
N ASN A 279 -4.94 12.24 -10.37
CA ASN A 279 -4.60 10.90 -10.84
C ASN A 279 -4.01 10.94 -12.27
N ILE A 280 -3.70 9.77 -12.84
CA ILE A 280 -3.10 9.66 -14.18
C ILE A 280 -3.99 10.22 -15.31
N TRP A 281 -5.29 10.31 -15.07
CA TRP A 281 -6.30 10.86 -15.98
C TRP A 281 -6.55 12.35 -15.77
N GLY A 282 -5.80 12.99 -14.88
CA GLY A 282 -5.96 14.42 -14.59
C GLY A 282 -7.18 14.72 -13.72
N GLU A 283 -7.83 13.71 -13.16
CA GLU A 283 -8.97 13.86 -12.26
C GLU A 283 -8.49 14.10 -10.84
N ILE A 284 -9.25 14.88 -10.08
CA ILE A 284 -8.97 15.15 -8.66
C ILE A 284 -9.17 13.86 -7.86
N ILE A 285 -8.24 13.55 -6.97
CA ILE A 285 -8.38 12.41 -6.06
C ILE A 285 -9.17 12.88 -4.84
N VAL A 286 -10.38 12.35 -4.68
CA VAL A 286 -11.21 12.58 -3.50
C VAL A 286 -11.06 11.40 -2.56
N LEU A 287 -10.77 11.68 -1.29
CA LEU A 287 -10.76 10.70 -0.22
C LEU A 287 -12.21 10.30 0.08
N GLY A 288 -12.49 9.00 0.01
CA GLY A 288 -13.82 8.49 0.37
C GLY A 288 -14.15 8.73 1.84
N GLY A 289 -15.45 8.89 2.11
CA GLY A 289 -16.03 8.90 3.45
C GLY A 289 -15.99 7.50 4.09
N GLY A 290 -16.66 7.35 5.22
CA GLY A 290 -16.84 6.05 5.85
C GLY A 290 -18.29 5.74 6.19
N ILE A 291 -18.56 4.49 6.54
CA ILE A 291 -19.89 4.08 7.00
C ILE A 291 -20.14 4.68 8.40
N GLY A 292 -21.16 5.53 8.55
CA GLY A 292 -21.47 6.26 9.79
C GLY A 292 -20.88 7.67 9.80
N PRO A 293 -20.74 8.32 10.98
CA PRO A 293 -20.10 9.63 11.06
C PRO A 293 -18.65 9.56 10.55
N ASP A 294 -18.31 10.31 9.50
CA ASP A 294 -16.96 10.32 8.87
C ASP A 294 -15.83 10.63 9.87
N ILE A 295 -16.16 11.33 10.96
CA ILE A 295 -15.24 11.63 12.06
C ILE A 295 -14.92 10.42 12.97
N MET A 296 -15.63 9.31 12.86
CA MET A 296 -15.38 8.12 13.69
C MET A 296 -15.33 6.82 12.90
N SER A 297 -15.74 6.82 11.63
CA SER A 297 -15.83 5.58 10.87
C SER A 297 -14.45 4.97 10.59
N PRO A 298 -14.24 3.70 11.00
CA PRO A 298 -13.05 2.95 10.63
C PRO A 298 -13.12 2.35 9.22
N ILE A 299 -14.30 2.35 8.60
CA ILE A 299 -14.62 1.62 7.39
C ILE A 299 -14.81 2.63 6.27
N TYR A 300 -13.79 2.80 5.43
CA TYR A 300 -13.84 3.72 4.31
C TYR A 300 -14.55 3.12 3.11
N THR A 301 -15.34 3.93 2.41
CA THR A 301 -15.98 3.53 1.16
C THR A 301 -15.38 4.27 -0.02
N LYS A 302 -15.49 3.71 -1.22
CA LYS A 302 -15.13 4.37 -2.47
C LYS A 302 -16.11 3.95 -3.56
N LYS A 303 -16.75 4.91 -4.22
CA LYS A 303 -17.60 4.62 -5.39
C LYS A 303 -16.81 3.85 -6.45
N VAL A 304 -17.42 2.78 -6.94
CA VAL A 304 -16.87 1.96 -8.01
C VAL A 304 -16.85 2.80 -9.27
N LYS A 305 -15.67 2.91 -9.87
CA LYS A 305 -15.49 3.58 -11.16
C LYS A 305 -15.17 2.52 -12.20
N VAL A 306 -16.02 2.39 -13.21
CA VAL A 306 -15.72 1.57 -14.39
C VAL A 306 -14.98 2.45 -15.38
N ASP A 307 -13.75 2.06 -15.71
CA ASP A 307 -12.91 2.78 -16.67
C ASP A 307 -12.23 1.76 -17.60
N PRO A 308 -12.81 1.53 -18.79
CA PRO A 308 -12.28 0.56 -19.74
C PRO A 308 -10.83 0.83 -20.13
N VAL A 309 -10.39 2.09 -20.11
CA VAL A 309 -9.01 2.46 -20.44
C VAL A 309 -8.06 2.00 -19.32
N SER A 310 -8.42 2.23 -18.06
CA SER A 310 -7.65 1.73 -16.91
C SER A 310 -7.60 0.20 -16.92
N ASP A 311 -8.73 -0.46 -17.15
CA ASP A 311 -8.82 -1.92 -17.14
C ASP A 311 -8.00 -2.55 -18.27
N GLU A 312 -8.02 -1.97 -19.48
CA GLU A 312 -7.21 -2.41 -20.62
C GLU A 312 -5.70 -2.22 -20.34
N ILE A 313 -5.30 -1.10 -19.75
CA ILE A 313 -3.90 -0.85 -19.37
C ILE A 313 -3.40 -1.85 -18.33
N LEU A 314 -4.24 -2.15 -17.33
CA LEU A 314 -3.92 -3.14 -16.30
C LEU A 314 -3.84 -4.54 -16.91
N ARG A 315 -4.81 -4.93 -17.76
CA ARG A 315 -4.85 -6.21 -18.48
C ARG A 315 -3.61 -6.42 -19.35
N LEU A 316 -3.16 -5.37 -20.04
CA LEU A 316 -1.97 -5.41 -20.89
C LEU A 316 -0.65 -5.31 -20.09
N GLY A 317 -0.69 -5.10 -18.77
CA GLY A 317 0.52 -4.92 -17.96
C GLY A 317 1.31 -3.65 -18.29
N VAL A 318 0.68 -2.63 -18.88
CA VAL A 318 1.35 -1.41 -19.33
C VAL A 318 1.72 -0.54 -18.12
N ARG A 319 3.01 -0.40 -17.88
CA ARG A 319 3.54 0.51 -16.85
C ARG A 319 3.57 1.93 -17.38
N GLN A 320 2.72 2.80 -16.81
CA GLN A 320 2.68 4.20 -17.17
C GLN A 320 2.91 5.10 -15.96
N GLN A 321 3.96 5.92 -16.04
CA GLN A 321 4.29 6.91 -15.02
C GLN A 321 3.36 8.13 -15.08
N MET A 322 3.32 8.95 -14.04
CA MET A 322 2.71 10.29 -14.12
C MET A 322 3.49 11.18 -15.09
N PRO A 323 2.89 12.29 -15.59
CA PRO A 323 3.66 13.33 -16.26
C PRO A 323 4.83 13.81 -15.38
N SER A 324 5.97 14.13 -15.99
CA SER A 324 7.12 14.66 -15.26
C SER A 324 6.75 15.96 -14.54
N ARG A 325 7.31 16.18 -13.34
CA ARG A 325 7.25 17.47 -12.63
C ARG A 325 8.20 18.52 -13.21
N GLN A 326 8.82 18.23 -14.34
CA GLN A 326 9.72 19.14 -15.03
C GLN A 326 9.36 19.25 -16.52
N ILE A 327 9.49 20.46 -17.05
CA ILE A 327 9.39 20.77 -18.48
C ILE A 327 10.69 21.47 -18.87
N GLY A 328 11.38 21.01 -19.93
CA GLY A 328 12.67 21.60 -20.33
C GLY A 328 13.79 21.50 -19.28
N GLY A 329 13.61 20.71 -18.22
CA GLY A 329 14.53 20.67 -17.07
C GLY A 329 14.31 21.80 -16.05
N VAL A 330 13.21 22.53 -16.17
CA VAL A 330 12.69 23.47 -15.16
C VAL A 330 11.68 22.73 -14.28
N GLU A 331 11.79 22.88 -12.97
CA GLU A 331 10.83 22.33 -12.01
C GLU A 331 9.54 23.17 -11.98
N LEU A 332 8.41 22.48 -12.16
CA LEU A 332 7.09 23.10 -12.17
C LEU A 332 6.65 23.45 -10.75
N THR A 333 6.01 24.60 -10.57
CA THR A 333 5.31 24.92 -9.31
C THR A 333 4.15 23.93 -9.06
N PRO A 334 3.61 23.84 -7.84
CA PRO A 334 2.44 23.00 -7.54
C PRO A 334 1.28 23.23 -8.51
N GLN A 335 0.93 24.50 -8.76
CA GLN A 335 -0.17 24.91 -9.64
C GLN A 335 0.12 24.60 -11.11
N GLU A 336 1.36 24.84 -11.57
CA GLU A 336 1.77 24.47 -12.94
C GLU A 336 1.71 22.96 -13.16
N TYR A 337 2.18 22.18 -12.19
CA TYR A 337 2.16 20.72 -12.29
C TYR A 337 0.74 20.17 -12.24
N GLU A 338 -0.12 20.76 -11.43
CA GLU A 338 -1.54 20.43 -11.39
C GLU A 338 -2.18 20.62 -12.77
N GLU A 339 -2.03 21.80 -13.36
CA GLU A 339 -2.61 22.12 -14.66
C GLU A 339 -2.03 21.23 -15.77
N TYR A 340 -0.71 21.03 -15.78
CA TYR A 340 -0.05 20.13 -16.72
C TYR A 340 -0.59 18.69 -16.61
N SER A 341 -0.75 18.20 -15.38
CA SER A 341 -1.30 16.86 -15.13
C SER A 341 -2.76 16.75 -15.59
N ARG A 342 -3.57 17.79 -15.37
CA ARG A 342 -4.96 17.87 -15.84
C ARG A 342 -5.04 17.79 -17.36
N LEU A 343 -4.30 18.67 -18.04
CA LEU A 343 -4.29 18.75 -19.51
C LEU A 343 -3.80 17.45 -20.15
N ALA A 344 -2.71 16.87 -19.64
CA ALA A 344 -2.13 15.64 -20.15
C ALA A 344 -3.07 14.44 -19.93
N GLY A 345 -3.62 14.31 -18.72
CA GLY A 345 -4.48 13.20 -18.34
C GLY A 345 -5.82 13.18 -19.08
N GLN A 346 -6.51 14.33 -19.14
CA GLN A 346 -7.82 14.42 -19.83
C GLN A 346 -7.68 14.15 -21.33
N SER A 347 -6.62 14.67 -21.95
CA SER A 347 -6.33 14.42 -23.37
C SER A 347 -5.98 12.96 -23.60
N ALA A 348 -5.17 12.34 -22.73
CA ALA A 348 -4.84 10.92 -22.81
C ALA A 348 -6.08 10.04 -22.72
N LEU A 349 -6.94 10.25 -21.72
CA LEU A 349 -8.15 9.46 -21.53
C LEU A 349 -9.07 9.52 -22.76
N LYS A 350 -9.26 10.72 -23.32
CA LYS A 350 -10.06 10.95 -24.54
C LYS A 350 -9.49 10.21 -25.75
N GLU A 351 -8.20 10.33 -26.00
CA GLU A 351 -7.56 9.72 -27.18
C GLU A 351 -7.42 8.20 -27.04
N LEU A 352 -7.17 7.68 -25.84
CA LEU A 352 -7.15 6.24 -25.57
C LEU A 352 -8.54 5.60 -25.75
N THR A 353 -9.59 6.29 -25.30
CA THR A 353 -10.98 5.83 -25.52
C THR A 353 -11.30 5.71 -27.01
N LYS A 354 -10.78 6.61 -27.84
CA LYS A 354 -10.91 6.51 -29.31
C LYS A 354 -10.04 5.39 -29.87
N LEU A 355 -8.79 5.27 -29.42
CA LEU A 355 -7.84 4.25 -29.85
C LEU A 355 -8.43 2.85 -29.68
N MET A 356 -8.99 2.55 -28.50
CA MET A 356 -9.57 1.24 -28.18
C MET A 356 -10.77 0.84 -29.06
N LYS A 357 -11.44 1.82 -29.69
CA LYS A 357 -12.55 1.54 -30.60
C LYS A 357 -12.10 1.13 -32.00
N ARG A 358 -10.87 1.45 -32.40
CA ARG A 358 -10.36 1.20 -33.75
C ARG A 358 -10.14 -0.29 -34.00
N SER A 359 -10.36 -0.73 -35.25
CA SER A 359 -10.22 -2.14 -35.64
C SER A 359 -8.78 -2.62 -35.55
N ASP A 360 -7.83 -1.79 -36.01
CA ASP A 360 -6.38 -2.07 -35.96
C ASP A 360 -5.87 -2.28 -34.54
N TYR A 361 -6.38 -1.51 -33.59
CA TYR A 361 -6.09 -1.71 -32.17
C TYR A 361 -6.64 -3.04 -31.66
N LYS A 362 -7.90 -3.38 -31.98
CA LYS A 362 -8.54 -4.62 -31.49
C LYS A 362 -7.81 -5.89 -31.96
N THR A 363 -7.30 -5.88 -33.18
CA THR A 363 -6.57 -7.01 -33.79
C THR A 363 -5.06 -7.01 -33.50
N ALA A 364 -4.55 -5.97 -32.85
CA ALA A 364 -3.12 -5.85 -32.51
C ALA A 364 -2.72 -6.85 -31.41
N SER A 365 -1.43 -7.17 -31.33
CA SER A 365 -0.89 -8.08 -30.31
C SER A 365 -1.06 -7.53 -28.89
N ASP A 366 -1.43 -8.44 -27.98
CA ASP A 366 -1.61 -8.23 -26.54
C ASP A 366 -0.27 -8.30 -25.78
N GLY A 367 -0.32 -8.01 -24.48
CA GLY A 367 0.80 -8.10 -23.55
C GLY A 367 1.59 -6.79 -23.40
N PRO A 368 2.53 -6.74 -22.44
CA PRO A 368 3.26 -5.51 -22.08
C PRO A 368 4.18 -4.99 -23.19
N ASP A 369 4.60 -5.88 -24.09
CA ASP A 369 5.44 -5.62 -25.25
C ASP A 369 4.66 -5.70 -26.58
N GLY A 370 3.34 -5.93 -26.51
CA GLY A 370 2.46 -6.00 -27.67
C GLY A 370 2.24 -4.65 -28.36
N LEU A 371 1.70 -4.70 -29.59
CA LEU A 371 1.38 -3.52 -30.39
C LEU A 371 0.34 -2.62 -29.70
N LYS A 372 -0.60 -3.20 -28.93
CA LYS A 372 -1.54 -2.42 -28.11
C LYS A 372 -0.84 -1.58 -27.05
N ALA A 373 0.09 -2.20 -26.30
CA ALA A 373 0.88 -1.51 -25.29
C ALA A 373 1.71 -0.38 -25.89
N LEU A 374 2.35 -0.60 -27.04
CA LEU A 374 3.09 0.43 -27.76
C LEU A 374 2.18 1.57 -28.23
N ALA A 375 0.99 1.27 -28.74
CA ALA A 375 0.03 2.29 -29.16
C ALA A 375 -0.43 3.17 -27.97
N ILE A 376 -0.73 2.56 -26.82
CA ILE A 376 -1.06 3.28 -25.58
C ILE A 376 0.08 4.22 -25.17
N LYS A 377 1.31 3.71 -25.10
CA LYS A 377 2.51 4.51 -24.73
C LYS A 377 2.70 5.69 -25.69
N LYS A 378 2.48 5.50 -26.99
CA LYS A 378 2.52 6.55 -28.01
C LYS A 378 1.47 7.64 -27.77
N VAL A 379 0.24 7.25 -27.44
CA VAL A 379 -0.82 8.23 -27.12
C VAL A 379 -0.44 9.06 -25.89
N PHE A 380 0.04 8.44 -24.82
CA PHE A 380 0.52 9.19 -23.65
C PHE A 380 1.67 10.15 -23.98
N ALA A 381 2.63 9.73 -24.82
CA ALA A 381 3.73 10.58 -25.22
C ALA A 381 3.23 11.81 -26.02
N ALA A 382 2.32 11.58 -26.98
CA ALA A 382 1.73 12.62 -27.81
C ALA A 382 0.91 13.62 -26.98
N THR A 383 0.02 13.13 -26.11
CA THR A 383 -0.85 14.01 -25.30
C THR A 383 -0.07 14.81 -24.25
N ARG A 384 1.05 14.27 -23.76
CA ARG A 384 1.98 15.03 -22.90
C ARG A 384 2.72 16.12 -23.67
N ALA A 385 3.17 15.83 -24.89
CA ALA A 385 3.81 16.84 -25.73
C ALA A 385 2.82 17.99 -26.04
N GLU A 386 1.57 17.66 -26.36
CA GLU A 386 0.51 18.63 -26.56
C GLU A 386 0.21 19.44 -25.30
N ALA A 387 0.08 18.78 -24.14
CA ALA A 387 -0.16 19.44 -22.86
C ALA A 387 0.98 20.39 -22.46
N ARG A 388 2.25 20.03 -22.78
CA ARG A 388 3.40 20.93 -22.61
C ARG A 388 3.26 22.18 -23.47
N GLY A 389 2.90 22.03 -24.74
CA GLY A 389 2.64 23.16 -25.62
C GLY A 389 1.52 24.06 -25.10
N LYS A 390 0.43 23.47 -24.59
CA LYS A 390 -0.71 24.20 -24.02
C LYS A 390 -0.37 24.98 -22.76
N ILE A 391 0.34 24.37 -21.80
CA ILE A 391 0.70 25.07 -20.55
C ILE A 391 1.72 26.17 -20.80
N LEU A 392 2.73 25.95 -21.65
CA LEU A 392 3.65 27.00 -22.08
C LEU A 392 2.91 28.09 -22.87
N GLY A 393 1.85 27.73 -23.57
CA GLY A 393 0.89 28.59 -24.26
C GLY A 393 0.04 29.49 -23.36
N ASN A 394 -0.15 29.11 -22.09
CA ASN A 394 -1.12 29.72 -21.20
C ASN A 394 -0.63 31.09 -20.70
N ARG A 395 -1.48 32.11 -20.79
CA ARG A 395 -1.18 33.48 -20.33
C ARG A 395 -0.97 33.57 -18.82
N GLU A 396 -1.54 32.66 -18.05
CA GLU A 396 -1.37 32.58 -16.60
C GLU A 396 0.04 32.12 -16.19
N PHE A 397 0.64 31.23 -16.98
CA PHE A 397 1.97 30.64 -16.72
C PHE A 397 3.06 31.19 -17.64
N ARG A 398 2.99 32.50 -17.97
CA ARG A 398 4.03 33.14 -18.82
C ARG A 398 5.43 33.03 -18.23
N ASP A 399 5.53 33.11 -16.91
CA ASP A 399 6.80 32.94 -16.19
C ASP A 399 7.44 31.57 -16.44
N LEU A 400 6.64 30.49 -16.44
CA LEU A 400 7.13 29.15 -16.77
C LEU A 400 7.76 29.09 -18.16
N ARG A 401 7.15 29.75 -19.16
CA ARG A 401 7.72 29.82 -20.50
C ARG A 401 9.08 30.50 -20.48
N GLY A 402 9.20 31.66 -19.81
CA GLY A 402 10.46 32.38 -19.67
C GLY A 402 11.55 31.49 -19.04
N ARG A 403 11.24 30.85 -17.91
CA ARG A 403 12.18 29.93 -17.24
C ARG A 403 12.65 28.78 -18.15
N VAL A 404 11.77 28.24 -18.99
CA VAL A 404 12.11 27.15 -19.93
C VAL A 404 12.98 27.66 -21.08
N GLU A 405 12.65 28.82 -21.66
CA GLU A 405 13.43 29.45 -22.73
C GLU A 405 14.83 29.84 -22.27
N ASP A 406 14.95 30.39 -21.07
CA ASP A 406 16.24 30.71 -20.43
C ASP A 406 17.09 29.45 -20.26
N ARG A 407 16.48 28.38 -19.74
CA ARG A 407 17.16 27.09 -19.53
C ARG A 407 17.62 26.44 -20.83
N ASP A 408 16.82 26.52 -21.88
CA ASP A 408 17.19 26.01 -23.20
C ASP A 408 18.33 26.84 -23.80
N THR A 409 18.36 28.15 -23.56
CA THR A 409 19.44 29.04 -23.97
C THR A 409 20.75 28.71 -23.25
N GLU A 410 20.70 28.51 -21.92
CA GLU A 410 21.86 28.05 -21.12
C GLU A 410 22.42 26.70 -21.60
N ARG A 411 21.54 25.76 -21.94
CA ARG A 411 21.96 24.45 -22.47
C ARG A 411 22.68 24.60 -23.81
N ARG A 412 22.16 25.45 -24.69
CA ARG A 412 22.75 25.71 -26.00
C ARG A 412 24.10 26.42 -25.90
N THR A 413 24.27 27.38 -24.99
CA THR A 413 25.56 28.05 -24.77
C THR A 413 26.60 27.11 -24.19
N LYS A 414 26.24 26.25 -23.22
CA LYS A 414 27.14 25.22 -22.68
C LYS A 414 27.60 24.20 -23.72
N LEU A 415 26.71 23.78 -24.62
CA LEU A 415 27.04 22.86 -25.71
C LEU A 415 27.93 23.49 -26.80
N ARG A 416 27.95 24.82 -26.91
CA ARG A 416 28.78 25.57 -27.87
C ARG A 416 30.14 25.99 -27.31
N ALA A 417 30.41 25.80 -26.02
CA ALA A 417 31.72 26.08 -25.43
C ALA A 417 32.73 25.00 -25.88
N PRO A 418 33.83 25.34 -26.58
CA PRO A 418 34.84 24.36 -26.98
C PRO A 418 35.52 23.76 -25.75
N ALA A 419 35.79 22.45 -25.78
CA ALA A 419 36.52 21.72 -24.76
C ALA A 419 38.00 22.19 -24.68
N LEU A 420 38.24 23.32 -24.04
CA LEU A 420 39.58 23.85 -23.78
C LEU A 420 40.02 23.50 -22.36
N SER A 421 40.59 22.30 -22.21
CA SER A 421 41.71 22.00 -21.31
C SER A 421 42.08 20.51 -21.39
N ALA A 422 42.98 20.16 -22.31
CA ALA A 422 43.82 18.97 -22.13
C ALA A 422 45.04 19.39 -21.28
N PRO A 423 45.43 18.64 -20.25
CA PRO A 423 46.51 19.05 -19.37
C PRO A 423 47.89 18.83 -20.01
N GLY A 424 48.70 19.90 -19.99
CA GLY A 424 50.14 19.88 -19.72
C GLY A 424 51.03 18.96 -20.56
N SER A 425 51.71 19.56 -21.54
CA SER A 425 52.93 19.06 -22.17
C SER A 425 53.96 18.57 -21.15
N ILE A 426 54.41 17.33 -21.31
CA ILE A 426 55.57 16.74 -20.62
C ILE A 426 56.82 17.54 -21.03
N GLN A 427 57.42 18.27 -20.10
CA GLN A 427 58.76 18.83 -20.27
C GLN A 427 59.80 17.73 -20.02
N LEU A 428 60.57 17.39 -21.06
CA LEU A 428 61.79 16.58 -20.95
C LEU A 428 62.90 17.42 -20.30
N PRO A 429 63.71 16.87 -19.38
CA PRO A 429 64.84 17.58 -18.80
C PRO A 429 66.02 17.60 -19.78
N THR A 430 66.56 18.80 -20.05
CA THR A 430 67.85 18.98 -20.70
C THR A 430 68.95 19.09 -19.64
N SER A 431 69.86 18.12 -19.61
CA SER A 431 71.16 18.21 -18.93
C SER A 431 72.14 19.05 -19.77
N PRO A 432 73.16 19.63 -19.12
CA PRO A 432 74.48 19.00 -19.16
C PRO A 432 74.98 18.48 -17.82
#